data_AF-A0A8S8YGY9-F1
#
_entry.id   AF-A0A8S8YGY9-F1
#
_cell.length_a   1.000
_cell.length_b   1.000
_cell.length_c   1.000
_cell.angle_alpha   90.00
_cell.angle_beta   90.00
_cell.angle_gamma   90.00
#
_symmetry.space_group_name_H-M   'P 1'
#
loop_
_entity.id
_entity.type
_entity.pdbx_description
1 polymer ?
#
loop_
_entity_poly.entity_id
_entity_poly.type
_entity_poly.pdbx_seq_one_letter_code
_entity_poly.pdbx_strand_id
1 'polypeptide(L)'
;MDRSSFVGTLSCQNPPGQLTPELLECADLALEFSFSDEGGPVLLEVDGEEDLSPIFIHLFAPLGSVILYGQPSAGVVMRITDEDTKARSRAMLDRFKSGESMSVNR
;
A
#
# COMPACT_ATOMS: atom_id res chain seq x y z
N MET A 1 -13.88 -14.40 0.54
CA MET A 1 -13.56 -13.75 1.83
C MET A 1 -14.81 -13.06 2.32
N ASP A 2 -15.12 -13.16 3.61
CA ASP A 2 -16.24 -12.40 4.20
C ASP A 2 -15.88 -10.91 4.24
N ARG A 3 -16.64 -10.09 3.51
CA ARG A 3 -16.39 -8.65 3.38
C ARG A 3 -17.11 -7.82 4.44
N SER A 4 -18.00 -8.43 5.24
CA SER A 4 -18.84 -7.71 6.20
C SER A 4 -18.08 -7.07 7.37
N SER A 5 -16.82 -7.46 7.58
CA SER A 5 -15.94 -6.90 8.62
C SER A 5 -15.25 -5.59 8.22
N PHE A 6 -15.31 -5.20 6.94
CA PHE A 6 -14.75 -3.95 6.44
C PHE A 6 -15.84 -2.89 6.34
N VAL A 7 -15.56 -1.70 6.87
CA VAL A 7 -16.49 -0.56 6.81
C VAL A 7 -16.23 0.32 5.59
N GLY A 8 -15.04 0.22 4.99
CA GLY A 8 -14.66 0.90 3.75
C GLY A 8 -14.14 -0.08 2.71
N THR A 9 -14.33 0.23 1.42
CA THR A 9 -13.76 -0.52 0.30
C THR A 9 -13.26 0.43 -0.77
N LEU A 10 -12.03 0.21 -1.23
CA LEU A 10 -11.39 0.92 -2.33
C LEU A 10 -10.87 -0.11 -3.34
N SER A 11 -10.69 0.30 -4.59
CA SER A 11 -10.07 -0.51 -5.63
C SER A 11 -9.08 0.31 -6.44
N CYS A 12 -7.97 -0.29 -6.83
CA CYS A 12 -6.96 0.35 -7.69
C CYS A 12 -6.30 -0.65 -8.63
N GLN A 13 -5.72 -0.18 -9.74
CA GLN A 13 -4.89 -1.00 -10.62
C GLN A 13 -3.41 -0.87 -10.27
N ASN A 14 -2.71 -2.00 -10.17
CA ASN A 14 -1.26 -2.03 -10.02
C ASN A 14 -0.66 -3.19 -10.83
N PRO A 15 -0.25 -2.97 -12.09
CA PRO A 15 0.29 -4.03 -12.91
C PRO A 15 1.56 -4.66 -12.31
N PRO A 16 1.94 -5.88 -12.74
CA PRO A 16 3.10 -6.56 -12.20
C PRO A 16 4.39 -5.75 -12.21
N GLY A 17 5.12 -5.78 -11.09
CA GLY A 17 6.39 -5.07 -10.90
C GLY A 17 6.29 -3.54 -10.88
N GLN A 18 5.09 -2.98 -10.70
CA GLN A 18 4.87 -1.54 -10.64
C GLN A 18 4.47 -1.07 -9.23
N LEU A 19 4.61 0.25 -9.05
CA LEU A 19 4.04 1.01 -7.96
C LEU A 19 3.31 2.20 -8.59
N THR A 20 2.01 2.02 -8.85
CA THR A 20 1.21 3.02 -9.57
C THR A 20 0.80 4.19 -8.67
N PRO A 21 0.53 5.38 -9.27
CA PRO A 21 -0.10 6.49 -8.56
C PRO A 21 -1.46 6.11 -7.97
N GLU A 22 -2.23 5.25 -8.64
CA GLU A 22 -3.54 4.81 -8.16
C GLU A 22 -3.43 3.97 -6.88
N LEU A 23 -2.45 3.06 -6.81
CA LEU A 23 -2.15 2.31 -5.59
C LEU A 23 -1.69 3.24 -4.46
N LEU A 24 -0.88 4.26 -4.78
CA LEU A 24 -0.43 5.26 -3.81
C LEU A 24 -1.63 6.01 -3.20
N GLU A 25 -2.49 6.57 -4.05
CA GLU A 25 -3.67 7.35 -3.64
C GLU A 25 -4.65 6.51 -2.82
N CYS A 26 -4.94 5.29 -3.28
CA CYS A 26 -5.85 4.39 -2.57
C CYS A 26 -5.28 3.92 -1.23
N ALA A 27 -3.97 3.65 -1.13
CA ALA A 27 -3.33 3.30 0.14
C ALA A 27 -3.35 4.48 1.12
N ASP A 28 -3.09 5.70 0.65
CA ASP A 28 -3.13 6.91 1.48
C ASP A 28 -4.54 7.15 2.04
N LEU A 29 -5.57 7.15 1.16
CA LEU A 29 -6.97 7.31 1.55
C LEU A 29 -7.44 6.21 2.52
N ALA A 30 -7.05 4.95 2.27
CA ALA A 30 -7.40 3.83 3.15
C ALA A 30 -6.83 4.03 4.56
N LEU A 31 -5.56 4.45 4.66
CA LEU A 31 -4.89 4.65 5.94
C LEU A 31 -5.43 5.89 6.65
N GLU A 32 -5.61 7.00 5.95
CA GLU A 32 -6.21 8.22 6.50
C GLU A 32 -7.57 7.93 7.14
N PHE A 33 -8.45 7.24 6.41
CA PHE A 33 -9.74 6.84 6.95
C PHE A 33 -9.57 5.86 8.12
N SER A 34 -8.74 4.82 7.98
CA SER A 34 -8.57 3.78 9.02
C SER A 34 -8.07 4.32 10.36
N PHE A 35 -7.28 5.40 10.35
CA PHE A 35 -6.73 6.03 11.55
C PHE A 35 -7.52 7.25 12.04
N SER A 36 -8.63 7.61 11.37
CA SER A 36 -9.52 8.68 11.83
C SER A 36 -10.42 8.24 12.99
N ASP A 37 -10.98 9.20 13.74
CA ASP A 37 -11.84 8.91 14.90
C ASP A 37 -13.13 8.13 14.53
N GLU A 38 -13.66 8.36 13.33
CA GLU A 38 -14.83 7.65 12.78
C GLU A 38 -14.44 6.47 11.87
N GLY A 39 -13.14 6.16 11.82
CA GLY A 39 -12.53 5.18 10.95
C GLY A 39 -12.79 3.72 11.33
N GLY A 40 -12.39 2.82 10.44
CA GLY A 40 -12.42 1.39 10.69
C GLY A 40 -11.73 0.58 9.60
N PRO A 41 -11.82 -0.76 9.63
CA PRO A 41 -11.12 -1.62 8.67
C PRO A 41 -11.52 -1.33 7.23
N VAL A 42 -10.53 -1.11 6.36
CA VAL A 42 -10.71 -0.89 4.92
C VAL A 42 -10.20 -2.10 4.13
N LEU A 43 -11.01 -2.53 3.16
CA LEU A 43 -10.57 -3.48 2.14
C LEU A 43 -10.07 -2.70 0.92
N LEU A 44 -8.78 -2.81 0.62
CA LEU A 44 -8.21 -2.31 -0.63
C LEU A 44 -8.04 -3.47 -1.61
N GLU A 45 -8.83 -3.48 -2.68
CA GLU A 45 -8.72 -4.47 -3.75
C GLU A 45 -7.75 -3.98 -4.82
N VAL A 46 -6.72 -4.76 -5.09
CA VAL A 46 -5.71 -4.43 -6.11
C VAL A 46 -5.94 -5.32 -7.33
N ASP A 47 -6.23 -4.70 -8.47
CA ASP A 47 -6.24 -5.36 -9.77
C ASP A 47 -4.79 -5.40 -10.31
N GLY A 48 -4.14 -6.55 -10.12
CA GLY A 48 -2.72 -6.76 -10.44
C GLY A 48 -1.93 -7.34 -9.27
N GLU A 49 -0.79 -6.75 -8.91
CA GLU A 49 0.08 -7.20 -7.82
C GLU A 49 0.04 -6.24 -6.62
N GLU A 50 -0.21 -6.76 -5.41
CA GLU A 50 -0.13 -5.98 -4.16
C GLU A 50 1.20 -6.12 -3.39
N ASP A 51 2.11 -6.98 -3.84
CA ASP A 51 3.29 -7.43 -3.09
C ASP A 51 4.29 -6.30 -2.74
N LEU A 52 4.36 -5.25 -3.56
CA LEU A 52 5.16 -4.04 -3.33
C LEU A 52 4.44 -2.97 -2.50
N SER A 53 3.14 -3.10 -2.26
CA SER A 53 2.35 -2.14 -1.47
C SER A 53 2.90 -1.85 -0.06
N PRO A 54 3.60 -2.77 0.66
CA PRO A 54 4.21 -2.44 1.95
C PRO A 54 5.17 -1.25 1.90
N ILE A 55 5.76 -0.94 0.74
CA ILE A 55 6.61 0.25 0.57
C ILE A 55 5.80 1.53 0.83
N PHE A 56 4.65 1.68 0.16
CA PHE A 56 3.76 2.83 0.38
C PHE A 56 3.12 2.81 1.76
N ILE A 57 2.64 1.65 2.21
CA ILE A 57 1.97 1.55 3.51
C ILE A 57 2.93 1.94 4.64
N HIS A 58 4.19 1.50 4.63
CA HIS A 58 5.17 1.96 5.64
C HIS A 58 5.45 3.46 5.57
N LEU A 59 5.45 4.07 4.38
CA LEU A 59 5.68 5.51 4.23
C LEU A 59 4.54 6.35 4.84
N PHE A 60 3.30 5.90 4.69
CA PHE A 60 2.11 6.62 5.18
C PHE A 60 1.70 6.26 6.61
N ALA A 61 1.87 5.00 7.02
CA ALA A 61 1.41 4.53 8.32
C ALA A 61 2.10 5.27 9.48
N PRO A 62 1.38 5.53 10.59
CA PRO A 62 1.98 6.04 11.81
C PRO A 62 3.16 5.18 12.32
N LEU A 63 4.06 5.80 13.09
CA LEU A 63 5.10 5.05 13.79
C LEU A 63 4.47 4.08 14.81
N GLY A 64 5.03 2.87 14.91
CA GLY A 64 4.52 1.79 15.74
C GLY A 64 3.44 0.92 15.07
N SER A 65 2.95 1.28 13.87
CA SER A 65 2.03 0.42 13.11
C SER A 65 2.67 -0.94 12.79
N VAL A 66 1.88 -2.01 12.90
CA VAL A 66 2.30 -3.36 12.52
C VAL A 66 1.76 -3.67 11.14
N ILE A 67 2.64 -3.96 10.19
CA ILE A 67 2.30 -4.40 8.84
C ILE A 67 2.58 -5.89 8.74
N LEU A 68 1.56 -6.65 8.32
CA LEU A 68 1.63 -8.07 8.04
C LEU A 68 1.47 -8.28 6.53
N TYR A 69 2.39 -9.01 5.91
CA TYR A 69 2.31 -9.33 4.49
C TYR A 69 2.92 -10.70 4.19
N GLY A 70 2.46 -11.34 3.11
CA GLY A 70 3.03 -12.59 2.62
C GLY A 70 4.32 -12.32 1.84
N GLN A 71 5.34 -13.15 2.08
CA GLN A 71 6.58 -13.10 1.32
C GLN A 71 6.96 -14.50 0.83
N PRO A 72 7.23 -14.68 -0.48
CA PRO A 72 7.70 -15.94 -1.01
C PRO A 72 8.91 -16.47 -0.22
N SER A 73 8.89 -17.75 0.12
CA SER A 73 9.90 -18.46 0.93
C SER A 73 10.04 -18.04 2.40
N ALA A 74 9.33 -17.00 2.86
CA ALA A 74 9.36 -16.55 4.25
C ALA A 74 8.01 -16.67 4.97
N GLY A 75 6.91 -16.88 4.24
CA GLY A 75 5.58 -16.98 4.83
C GLY A 75 5.04 -15.60 5.21
N VAL A 76 4.40 -15.48 6.38
CA VAL A 76 3.91 -14.19 6.89
C VAL A 76 5.06 -13.43 7.55
N VAL A 77 5.30 -12.22 7.08
CA VAL A 77 6.28 -11.29 7.64
C VAL A 77 5.55 -10.24 8.47
N MET A 78 6.05 -9.97 9.67
CA MET A 78 5.61 -8.86 10.51
C MET A 78 6.68 -7.78 10.56
N ARG A 79 6.32 -6.55 10.20
CA ARG A 79 7.20 -5.38 10.31
C ARG A 79 6.54 -4.25 11.07
N ILE A 80 7.27 -3.68 12.01
CA ILE A 80 6.85 -2.47 12.71
C ILE A 80 7.32 -1.28 11.89
N THR A 81 6.45 -0.30 11.70
CA THR A 81 6.81 0.99 11.09
C THR A 81 7.61 1.81 12.09
N ASP A 82 8.91 1.90 11.88
CA ASP A 82 9.83 2.82 12.56
C ASP A 82 10.54 3.73 11.54
N GLU A 83 11.34 4.68 12.02
CA GLU A 83 12.07 5.62 11.16
C GLU A 83 13.01 4.90 10.19
N ASP A 84 13.71 3.86 10.65
CA ASP A 84 14.61 3.06 9.80
C ASP A 84 13.83 2.35 8.69
N THR A 85 12.63 1.84 9.00
CA THR A 85 11.76 1.18 8.03
C THR A 85 11.23 2.17 7.01
N LYS A 86 10.81 3.37 7.43
CA LYS A 86 10.43 4.45 6.51
C LYS A 86 11.60 4.85 5.60
N ALA A 87 12.81 4.99 6.16
CA ALA A 87 14.00 5.33 5.39
C ALA A 87 14.34 4.24 4.35
N ARG A 88 14.25 2.95 4.72
CA ARG A 88 14.43 1.85 3.77
C ARG A 88 13.36 1.83 2.68
N SER A 89 12.09 2.05 3.03
CA SER A 89 11.00 2.14 2.05
C SER A 89 11.22 3.29 1.08
N ARG A 90 11.67 4.45 1.55
CA ARG A 90 12.03 5.60 0.69
C ARG A 90 13.18 5.24 -0.26
N ALA A 91 14.27 4.68 0.27
CA ALA A 91 15.40 4.26 -0.55
C ALA A 91 15.04 3.17 -1.57
N MET A 92 14.08 2.29 -1.25
CA MET A 92 13.56 1.31 -2.19
C MET A 92 12.71 1.97 -3.28
N LEU A 93 11.84 2.92 -2.91
CA LEU A 93 11.04 3.69 -3.85
C LEU A 93 11.91 4.49 -4.83
N ASP A 94 13.00 5.10 -4.35
CA ASP A 94 13.93 5.89 -5.18
C ASP A 94 14.64 5.06 -6.26
N ARG A 95 14.61 3.72 -6.17
CA ARG A 95 15.14 2.81 -7.19
C ARG A 95 14.16 2.53 -8.32
N PHE A 96 12.89 2.89 -8.16
CA PHE A 96 11.90 2.82 -9.24
C PHE A 96 12.16 3.95 -10.22
N LYS A 97 12.03 3.65 -11.51
CA LYS A 97 12.06 4.67 -12.56
C LYS A 97 10.65 5.18 -12.76
N SER A 98 10.50 6.50 -12.89
CA SER A 98 9.25 7.10 -13.35
C SER A 98 8.95 6.59 -14.76
N GLY A 99 7.81 5.93 -14.94
CA GLY A 99 7.27 5.61 -16.25
C GLY A 99 6.70 6.87 -16.89
N GLU A 100 6.88 7.04 -18.20
CA GLU A 100 6.15 8.06 -18.95
C GLU A 100 4.67 7.63 -19.04
N SER A 101 3.76 8.43 -18.48
CA SER A 101 2.34 8.30 -18.80
C SER A 101 2.15 8.59 -20.29
N MET A 102 1.85 7.57 -21.07
CA MET A 102 1.27 7.74 -22.40
C MET A 102 -0.08 8.43 -22.24
N SER A 103 -0.10 9.76 -22.42
CA SER A 103 -1.34 10.50 -22.65
C SER A 103 -2.06 9.87 -23.83
N VAL A 104 -3.16 9.16 -23.56
CA VAL A 104 -4.14 8.82 -24.59
C VAL A 104 -4.74 10.14 -25.05
N ASN A 105 -4.31 10.58 -26.23
CA ASN A 105 -4.85 11.73 -26.92
C ASN A 105 -6.36 11.48 -27.15
N ARG A 106 -7.21 12.28 -26.51
CA ARG A 106 -8.64 12.37 -26.85
C ARG A 106 -8.82 13.17 -28.12
#